data_AF-A0AAQ4RYW9-F1
#
_entry.id   AF-A0AAQ4RYW9-F1
#
_cell.length_a   1.000
_cell.length_b   1.000
_cell.length_c   1.000
_cell.angle_alpha   90.00
_cell.angle_beta   90.00
_cell.angle_gamma   90.00
#
_symmetry.space_group_name_H-M   'P 1'
#
loop_
_entity.id
_entity.type
_entity.pdbx_description
1 polymer ?
#
loop_
_entity_poly.entity_id
_entity_poly.type
_entity_poly.pdbx_seq_one_letter_code
_entity_poly.pdbx_strand_id
1 'polypeptide(L)'
;MHPATAKWYDRRDSVFIEFCVADSKDVKINFDKAKFGFSCFGGTDNVKHENEMDLFEAIDVNESKHNRTDRSVLVYLRKAQPGKPWPRLTKEKAKLSWLSVDFNNWKDWEDDSDEEMGNFDQFSNIMNNMGGEDDLADLDGPEEESADSDDESEYL
;
A
#
# COMPACT_ATOMS: atom_id res chain seq x y z
N MET A 1 10.82 -18.20 8.90
CA MET A 1 10.88 -16.87 8.26
C MET A 1 10.75 -17.10 6.78
N HIS A 2 9.78 -16.45 6.16
CA HIS A 2 9.43 -16.68 4.75
C HIS A 2 9.32 -15.34 4.04
N PRO A 3 9.73 -15.22 2.76
CA PRO A 3 9.48 -13.99 2.02
C PRO A 3 7.97 -13.78 1.86
N ALA A 4 7.51 -12.55 2.03
CA ALA A 4 6.19 -12.17 1.57
C ALA A 4 6.19 -12.16 0.04
N THR A 5 5.09 -12.60 -0.57
CA THR A 5 4.89 -12.40 -2.00
C THR A 5 4.68 -10.91 -2.27
N ALA A 6 5.21 -10.44 -3.39
CA ALA A 6 5.15 -9.05 -3.75
C ALA A 6 4.89 -8.84 -5.23
N LYS A 7 4.22 -7.74 -5.54
CA LYS A 7 4.03 -7.25 -6.89
C LYS A 7 4.65 -5.87 -7.03
N TRP A 8 5.18 -5.54 -8.19
CA TRP A 8 5.76 -4.22 -8.42
C TRP A 8 5.39 -3.67 -9.79
N TYR A 9 5.38 -2.34 -9.91
CA TYR A 9 5.19 -1.65 -11.17
C TYR A 9 5.95 -0.33 -11.19
N ASP A 10 6.21 0.17 -12.39
CA ASP A 10 6.97 1.39 -12.61
C ASP A 10 6.07 2.57 -13.01
N ARG A 11 6.53 3.78 -12.67
CA ARG A 11 6.03 5.07 -13.14
C ARG A 11 7.21 5.98 -13.43
N ARG A 12 6.93 7.11 -14.08
CA ARG A 12 7.95 8.09 -14.47
C ARG A 12 8.93 8.43 -13.35
N ASP A 13 8.41 8.78 -12.18
CA ASP A 13 9.21 9.31 -11.07
C ASP A 13 9.37 8.33 -9.90
N SER A 14 8.70 7.18 -9.97
CA SER A 14 8.59 6.30 -8.81
C SER A 14 8.37 4.85 -9.19
N VAL A 15 8.78 3.96 -8.30
CA VAL A 15 8.50 2.53 -8.36
C VAL A 15 7.62 2.15 -7.18
N PHE A 16 6.64 1.28 -7.41
CA PHE A 16 5.75 0.79 -6.38
C PHE A 16 5.99 -0.69 -6.12
N ILE A 17 5.91 -1.10 -4.85
CA ILE A 17 6.01 -2.50 -4.43
C ILE A 17 4.89 -2.78 -3.43
N GLU A 18 4.01 -3.72 -3.72
CA GLU A 18 2.98 -4.18 -2.81
C GLU A 18 3.39 -5.53 -2.20
N PHE A 19 3.58 -5.57 -0.88
CA PHE A 19 3.77 -6.81 -0.13
C PHE A 19 2.41 -7.35 0.32
N CYS A 20 2.06 -8.55 -0.14
CA CYS A 20 0.76 -9.18 0.07
C CYS A 20 0.69 -9.89 1.43
N VAL A 21 0.74 -9.12 2.52
CA VAL A 21 0.60 -9.62 3.90
C VAL A 21 -0.63 -9.01 4.53
N ALA A 22 -1.69 -9.81 4.67
CA ALA A 22 -2.90 -9.42 5.39
C ALA A 22 -2.66 -9.35 6.90
N ASP A 23 -3.37 -8.45 7.57
CA ASP A 23 -3.32 -8.21 9.02
C ASP A 23 -1.89 -8.02 9.54
N SER A 24 -1.06 -7.33 8.75
CA SER A 24 0.36 -7.15 9.05
C SER A 24 0.59 -6.32 10.32
N LYS A 25 1.53 -6.75 11.15
CA LYS A 25 1.95 -6.11 12.40
C LYS A 25 3.46 -5.88 12.41
N ASP A 26 3.91 -4.91 13.19
CA ASP A 26 5.31 -4.51 13.30
C ASP A 26 6.00 -4.33 11.95
N VAL A 27 5.33 -3.66 11.01
CA VAL A 27 5.87 -3.36 9.69
C VAL A 27 7.13 -2.50 9.84
N LYS A 28 8.24 -3.01 9.31
CA LYS A 28 9.53 -2.34 9.28
C LYS A 28 10.02 -2.29 7.86
N ILE A 29 10.37 -1.08 7.44
CA ILE A 29 10.91 -0.82 6.11
C ILE A 29 12.22 -0.08 6.26
N ASN A 30 13.24 -0.60 5.58
CA ASN A 30 14.54 0.03 5.50
C ASN A 30 14.77 0.51 4.07
N PHE A 31 14.80 1.83 3.89
CA PHE A 31 15.19 2.46 2.65
C PHE A 31 16.68 2.80 2.70
N ASP A 32 17.43 2.30 1.72
CA ASP A 32 18.81 2.69 1.46
C ASP A 32 18.92 3.06 -0.03
N LYS A 33 19.95 3.82 -0.39
CA LYS A 33 20.12 4.42 -1.70
C LYS A 33 19.95 3.42 -2.84
N ALA A 34 20.42 2.17 -2.70
CA ALA A 34 20.29 1.13 -3.72
C ALA A 34 19.89 -0.23 -3.14
N LYS A 35 19.34 -0.24 -1.92
CA LYS A 35 18.93 -1.45 -1.20
C LYS A 35 17.60 -1.21 -0.53
N PHE A 36 16.83 -2.28 -0.41
CA PHE A 36 15.52 -2.25 0.21
C PHE A 36 15.35 -3.46 1.12
N GLY A 37 14.80 -3.22 2.31
CA GLY A 37 14.42 -4.27 3.27
C GLY A 37 12.99 -4.08 3.76
N PHE A 38 12.24 -5.17 3.83
CA PHE A 38 10.89 -5.23 4.40
C PHE A 38 10.80 -6.38 5.40
N SER A 39 10.18 -6.15 6.55
CA SER A 39 9.80 -7.22 7.48
C SER A 39 8.52 -6.88 8.23
N CYS A 40 7.77 -7.91 8.61
CA CYS A 40 6.58 -7.79 9.45
C CYS A 40 6.19 -9.16 10.05
N PHE A 41 5.16 -9.18 10.87
CA PHE A 41 4.42 -10.38 11.24
C PHE A 41 3.06 -10.38 10.53
N GLY A 42 2.63 -11.52 10.01
CA GLY A 42 1.34 -11.67 9.32
C GLY A 42 0.42 -12.70 9.98
N GLY A 43 -0.90 -12.46 9.87
CA GLY A 43 -1.95 -13.37 10.33
C GLY A 43 -2.02 -13.58 11.85
N THR A 44 -2.92 -14.46 12.28
CA THR A 44 -3.14 -14.80 13.70
C THR A 44 -1.94 -15.55 14.32
N ASP A 45 -1.21 -16.28 13.50
CA ASP A 45 -0.08 -17.12 13.93
C ASP A 45 1.23 -16.33 14.05
N ASN A 46 1.21 -15.01 13.80
CA ASN A 46 2.37 -14.11 13.80
C ASN A 46 3.54 -14.67 12.96
N VAL A 47 3.25 -15.10 11.73
CA VAL A 47 4.28 -15.61 10.82
C VAL A 47 5.22 -14.49 10.45
N LYS A 48 6.52 -14.65 10.71
CA LYS A 48 7.54 -13.66 10.37
C LYS A 48 7.84 -13.66 8.87
N HIS A 49 7.62 -12.50 8.23
CA HIS A 49 7.99 -12.22 6.85
C HIS A 49 9.22 -11.32 6.75
N GLU A 50 10.10 -11.61 5.81
CA GLU A 50 11.27 -10.77 5.51
C GLU A 50 11.66 -10.87 4.03
N ASN A 51 11.94 -9.72 3.43
CA ASN A 51 12.33 -9.57 2.04
C ASN A 51 13.46 -8.55 1.96
N GLU A 52 14.52 -8.88 1.21
CA GLU A 52 15.61 -7.98 0.92
C GLU A 52 15.94 -8.03 -0.58
N MET A 53 16.35 -6.88 -1.13
CA MET A 53 16.86 -6.81 -2.49
C MET A 53 17.78 -5.60 -2.72
N ASP A 54 18.75 -5.79 -3.60
CA ASP A 54 19.46 -4.68 -4.25
C ASP A 54 18.57 -4.13 -5.39
N LEU A 55 18.33 -2.83 -5.37
CA LEU A 55 17.50 -2.13 -6.36
C LEU A 55 18.25 -1.94 -7.68
N PHE A 56 17.50 -1.87 -8.78
CA PHE A 56 18.05 -1.68 -10.12
C PHE A 56 18.88 -0.40 -10.24
N GLU A 57 18.35 0.70 -9.69
CA GLU A 57 19.00 2.00 -9.65
C GLU A 57 18.74 2.68 -8.30
N ALA A 58 19.37 3.83 -8.10
CA ALA A 58 19.25 4.55 -6.85
C ALA A 58 17.86 5.19 -6.64
N ILE A 59 17.47 5.29 -5.37
CA ILE A 59 16.25 5.98 -4.90
C ILE A 59 16.60 7.21 -4.04
N ASP A 60 15.64 8.13 -3.92
CA ASP A 60 15.66 9.13 -2.86
C ASP A 60 15.03 8.51 -1.60
N VAL A 61 15.86 8.30 -0.57
CA VAL A 61 15.46 7.69 0.69
C VAL A 61 14.47 8.57 1.46
N ASN A 62 14.58 9.90 1.38
CA ASN A 62 13.77 10.82 2.17
C ASN A 62 12.37 11.02 1.57
N GLU A 63 12.24 10.85 0.26
CA GLU A 63 10.95 10.95 -0.45
C GLU A 63 10.28 9.59 -0.66
N SER A 64 10.91 8.50 -0.22
CA SER A 64 10.33 7.15 -0.22
C SER A 64 9.49 6.91 1.04
N LYS A 65 8.38 6.20 0.89
CA LYS A 65 7.38 6.03 1.96
C LYS A 65 6.60 4.72 1.78
N HIS A 66 5.76 4.39 2.75
CA HIS A 66 4.90 3.22 2.67
C HIS A 66 3.55 3.46 3.32
N ASN A 67 2.57 2.69 2.88
CA ASN A 67 1.26 2.55 3.50
C ASN A 67 1.08 1.13 3.99
N ARG A 68 0.50 0.96 5.17
CA ARG A 68 -0.01 -0.34 5.60
C ARG A 68 -1.53 -0.26 5.62
N THR A 69 -2.17 -1.25 5.02
CA THR A 69 -3.60 -1.52 5.15
C THR A 69 -3.80 -2.89 5.80
N ASP A 70 -5.04 -3.31 6.01
CA ASP A 70 -5.32 -4.67 6.48
C ASP A 70 -5.06 -5.74 5.43
N ARG A 71 -4.91 -5.37 4.16
CA ARG A 71 -4.73 -6.33 3.06
C ARG A 71 -3.27 -6.48 2.62
N SER A 72 -2.52 -5.39 2.66
CA SER A 72 -1.17 -5.34 2.12
C SER A 72 -0.39 -4.13 2.65
N VAL A 73 0.91 -4.14 2.39
CA VAL A 73 1.80 -2.99 2.60
C VAL A 73 2.25 -2.49 1.24
N LEU A 74 1.83 -1.28 0.87
CA LEU A 74 2.24 -0.62 -0.37
C LEU A 74 3.44 0.29 -0.10
N VAL A 75 4.52 0.07 -0.84
CA VAL A 75 5.74 0.86 -0.77
C VAL A 75 5.85 1.73 -2.01
N TYR A 76 6.19 2.99 -1.78
CA TYR A 76 6.52 3.98 -2.79
C TYR A 76 8.02 4.29 -2.70
N LEU A 77 8.74 4.01 -3.79
CA LEU A 77 10.14 4.36 -3.95
C LEU A 77 10.26 5.55 -4.89
N ARG A 78 10.73 6.69 -4.39
CA ARG A 78 11.08 7.83 -5.25
C ARG A 78 12.36 7.51 -6.02
N LYS A 79 12.33 7.56 -7.35
CA LYS A 79 13.56 7.36 -8.14
C LYS A 79 14.50 8.54 -7.93
N ALA A 80 15.79 8.26 -7.73
CA ALA A 80 16.80 9.34 -7.70
C ALA A 80 16.99 9.98 -9.09
N GLN A 81 16.64 9.26 -10.16
CA GLN A 81 16.60 9.76 -11.54
C GLN A 81 15.18 9.58 -12.11
N PRO A 82 14.33 10.61 -12.00
CA PRO A 82 13.02 10.63 -12.64
C PRO A 82 13.11 10.49 -14.16
N GLY A 83 12.05 9.97 -14.79
CA GLY A 83 11.96 9.82 -16.24
C GLY A 83 12.80 8.67 -16.82
N LYS A 84 13.47 7.87 -15.99
CA LYS A 84 14.21 6.68 -16.43
C LYS A 84 13.41 5.40 -16.17
N PRO A 85 13.11 4.58 -17.19
CA PRO A 85 12.38 3.33 -17.02
C PRO A 85 13.19 2.28 -16.28
N TRP A 86 12.52 1.53 -15.42
CA TRP A 86 13.10 0.39 -14.71
C TRP A 86 12.65 -0.90 -15.40
N PRO A 87 13.51 -1.55 -16.22
CA PRO A 87 13.14 -2.81 -16.89
C PRO A 87 13.04 -4.00 -15.91
N ARG A 88 13.49 -3.81 -14.66
CA ARG A 88 13.39 -4.73 -13.54
C ARG A 88 13.53 -3.95 -12.24
N LEU A 89 13.00 -4.49 -11.15
CA LEU A 89 13.16 -3.88 -9.82
C LEU A 89 14.55 -4.08 -9.24
N THR A 90 15.19 -5.21 -9.56
CA THR A 90 16.43 -5.67 -8.92
C THR A 90 17.68 -5.33 -9.74
N LYS A 91 18.81 -5.10 -9.06
CA LYS A 91 20.12 -4.90 -9.71
C LYS A 91 20.47 -6.05 -10.64
N GLU A 92 20.45 -7.27 -10.09
CA GLU A 92 20.74 -8.49 -10.82
C GLU A 92 19.54 -8.94 -11.65
N LYS A 93 19.81 -9.65 -12.76
CA LYS A 93 18.77 -10.20 -13.64
C LYS A 93 18.11 -11.47 -13.08
N ALA A 94 18.68 -12.05 -12.02
CA ALA A 94 18.14 -13.24 -11.38
C ALA A 94 16.74 -12.94 -10.82
N LYS A 95 15.77 -13.79 -11.15
CA LYS A 95 14.39 -13.63 -10.68
C LYS A 95 14.28 -14.06 -9.23
N LEU A 96 13.69 -13.20 -8.40
CA LEU A 96 13.29 -13.55 -7.04
C LEU A 96 11.95 -14.29 -7.09
N SER A 97 11.86 -15.48 -6.49
CA SER A 97 10.67 -16.34 -6.57
C SER A 97 9.42 -15.72 -5.94
N TRP A 98 9.60 -14.74 -5.05
CA TRP A 98 8.53 -14.05 -4.34
C TRP A 98 8.09 -12.74 -5.02
N LEU A 99 8.79 -12.28 -6.06
CA LEU A 99 8.54 -11.00 -6.71
C LEU A 99 7.96 -11.20 -8.13
N SER A 100 6.90 -10.46 -8.44
CA SER A 100 6.22 -10.51 -9.74
C SER A 100 5.81 -9.12 -10.24
N VAL A 101 5.57 -8.96 -11.53
CA VAL A 101 5.08 -7.69 -12.09
C VAL A 101 3.59 -7.53 -11.77
N ASP A 102 3.19 -6.33 -11.36
CA ASP A 102 1.78 -5.97 -11.23
C ASP A 102 1.23 -5.50 -12.58
N PHE A 103 0.70 -6.44 -13.36
CA PHE A 103 0.10 -6.13 -14.66
C PHE A 103 -1.19 -5.31 -14.58
N ASN A 104 -1.86 -5.25 -13.42
CA ASN A 104 -3.06 -4.43 -13.28
C ASN A 104 -2.72 -2.94 -13.22
N ASN A 105 -1.57 -2.62 -12.61
CA ASN A 105 -1.10 -1.25 -12.47
C ASN A 105 -0.01 -0.88 -13.48
N TRP A 106 0.55 -1.83 -14.23
CA TRP A 106 1.60 -1.51 -15.22
C TRP A 106 1.09 -0.57 -16.31
N LYS A 107 1.91 0.44 -16.65
CA LYS A 107 1.65 1.37 -17.75
C LYS A 107 2.96 1.58 -18.52
N ASP A 108 2.87 1.70 -19.84
CA ASP A 108 3.99 2.12 -20.68
C ASP A 108 4.02 3.65 -20.74
N TRP A 109 4.59 4.26 -19.70
CA TRP A 109 4.57 5.71 -19.51
C TRP A 109 5.66 6.43 -20.32
N GLU A 110 6.56 5.71 -20.98
CA GLU A 110 7.66 6.31 -21.77
C GLU A 110 7.14 7.06 -23.00
N ASP A 111 6.04 6.58 -23.60
CA ASP A 111 5.39 7.18 -24.76
C ASP A 111 4.27 8.17 -24.39
N ASP A 112 3.87 8.24 -23.12
CA ASP A 112 2.84 9.18 -22.63
C ASP A 112 3.46 10.56 -22.37
N SER A 113 2.95 11.58 -23.06
CA SER A 113 3.32 12.99 -22.88
C SER A 113 3.12 13.46 -21.42
N ASP A 114 4.03 14.34 -20.96
CA ASP A 114 4.32 14.88 -19.61
C ASP A 114 3.17 15.28 -18.62
N GLU A 115 1.93 14.86 -18.79
CA GLU A 115 0.80 15.28 -17.96
C GLU A 115 0.73 14.63 -16.56
N GLU A 116 1.56 13.62 -16.24
CA GLU A 116 1.45 12.85 -14.97
C GLU A 116 2.31 13.41 -13.80
N MET A 117 2.71 14.69 -13.84
CA MET A 117 3.57 15.33 -12.83
C MET A 117 2.92 15.52 -11.44
N GLY A 118 1.68 15.07 -11.23
CA GLY A 118 0.89 15.27 -10.00
C GLY A 118 0.81 14.08 -9.02
N ASN A 119 1.40 12.92 -9.34
CA ASN A 119 1.12 11.70 -8.59
C ASN A 119 1.73 11.66 -7.16
N PHE A 120 2.79 12.40 -6.86
CA PHE A 120 3.34 12.43 -5.50
C PHE A 120 2.39 13.13 -4.53
N ASP A 121 1.90 14.32 -4.89
CA ASP A 121 0.97 15.08 -4.05
C ASP A 121 -0.34 14.33 -3.89
N GLN A 122 -0.85 13.72 -4.97
CA GLN A 122 -2.04 12.88 -4.89
C GLN A 122 -1.83 11.66 -3.98
N PHE A 123 -0.70 10.96 -4.09
CA PHE A 123 -0.42 9.83 -3.18
C PHE A 123 -0.19 10.32 -1.74
N SER A 124 0.54 11.41 -1.51
CA SER A 124 0.67 12.03 -0.18
C SER A 124 -0.69 12.39 0.41
N ASN A 125 -1.57 12.99 -0.37
CA ASN A 125 -2.91 13.37 0.04
C ASN A 125 -3.77 12.14 0.37
N ILE A 126 -3.76 11.11 -0.48
CA ILE A 126 -4.48 9.85 -0.23
C ILE A 126 -3.94 9.15 1.02
N MET A 127 -2.62 9.15 1.21
CA MET A 127 -1.96 8.54 2.38
C MET A 127 -2.28 9.28 3.66
N ASN A 128 -2.28 10.61 3.63
CA ASN A 128 -2.66 11.44 4.77
C ASN A 128 -4.15 11.28 5.10
N ASN A 129 -5.01 11.08 4.10
CA ASN A 129 -6.45 10.89 4.29
C ASN A 129 -6.86 9.47 4.69
N MET A 130 -6.04 8.44 4.44
CA MET A 130 -6.33 7.04 4.83
C MET A 130 -5.73 6.65 6.19
N GLY A 131 -4.96 7.54 6.84
CA GLY A 131 -4.29 7.30 8.12
C GLY A 131 -5.00 7.86 9.35
N GLY A 132 -6.24 8.34 9.22
CA GLY A 132 -7.00 8.91 10.35
C GLY A 132 -8.47 8.59 10.24
N GLU A 133 -8.90 7.50 10.88
CA GLU A 133 -10.30 7.23 11.25
C GLU A 133 -10.37 6.06 12.27
N ASP A 134 -9.54 6.12 13.32
CA ASP A 134 -9.84 5.50 14.61
C ASP A 134 -10.51 6.59 15.47
N ASP A 135 -11.80 6.86 15.24
CA ASP A 135 -12.69 7.53 16.20
C ASP A 135 -14.13 7.50 15.65
N LEU A 136 -14.71 6.31 15.53
CA LEU A 136 -16.16 6.18 15.67
C LEU A 136 -16.48 6.12 17.17
N ALA A 137 -16.28 7.26 17.81
CA ALA A 137 -16.74 7.52 19.17
C ALA A 137 -18.28 7.53 19.18
N ASP A 138 -18.84 6.73 20.10
CA ASP A 138 -20.14 6.86 20.74
C ASP A 138 -21.23 7.62 19.96
N LEU A 139 -22.04 6.86 19.23
CA LEU A 139 -23.43 7.24 18.99
C LEU A 139 -24.25 6.89 20.24
N ASP A 140 -24.08 7.69 21.29
CA ASP A 140 -24.97 7.75 22.45
C ASP A 140 -26.10 8.75 22.18
N GLY A 141 -27.33 8.23 22.12
CA GLY A 141 -28.57 8.91 22.49
C GLY A 141 -29.50 9.40 21.35
N PRO A 142 -30.83 9.52 21.58
CA PRO A 142 -31.64 9.04 22.70
C PRO A 142 -32.75 8.05 22.30
N GLU A 143 -33.25 7.31 23.30
CA GLU A 143 -34.56 6.67 23.31
C GLU A 143 -35.65 7.73 23.08
N GLU A 144 -36.48 7.52 22.05
CA GLU A 144 -37.82 8.11 22.02
C GLU A 144 -38.83 6.98 22.19
N GLU A 145 -39.27 6.81 23.44
CA GLU A 145 -40.55 6.20 23.76
C GLU A 145 -41.66 7.02 23.08
N SER A 146 -42.46 6.39 22.22
CA SER A 146 -43.78 6.95 21.90
C SER A 146 -44.82 5.84 21.75
N ALA A 147 -45.52 5.65 22.87
CA ALA A 147 -46.96 5.42 23.00
C ALA A 147 -47.59 4.26 22.19
N ASP A 148 -47.78 3.17 22.93
CA ASP A 148 -48.87 2.21 22.81
C ASP A 148 -50.22 2.93 22.62
N SER A 149 -50.97 2.57 21.57
CA SER A 149 -52.40 2.86 21.46
C SER A 149 -53.08 1.79 20.63
N ASP A 150 -53.52 0.76 21.35
CA ASP A 150 -54.50 -0.24 20.98
C ASP A 150 -55.85 0.44 20.69
N ASP A 151 -56.48 0.16 19.54
CA ASP A 151 -57.94 0.25 19.41
C ASP A 151 -58.44 -0.74 18.34
N GLU A 152 -59.20 -1.74 18.80
CA GLU A 152 -59.89 -2.72 18.00
C GLU A 152 -61.18 -2.17 17.37
N SER A 153 -61.50 -2.62 16.15
CA SER A 153 -62.85 -2.94 15.64
C SER A 153 -62.81 -2.98 14.11
N GLU A 154 -63.60 -3.75 13.37
CA GLU A 154 -64.41 -4.94 13.60
C GLU A 154 -64.53 -5.57 12.19
N TYR A 155 -64.97 -6.82 12.15
CA TYR A 155 -65.32 -7.56 10.94
C TYR A 155 -66.17 -6.76 9.94
N LEU A 156 -65.89 -6.93 8.64
CA LEU A 156 -66.87 -7.30 7.60
C LEU A 156 -66.15 -7.72 6.30
#